data_AF-A0A5B2TIW3-F1
#
_entry.id   AF-A0A5B2TIW3-F1
#
_cell.length_a   1.000
_cell.length_b   1.000
_cell.length_c   1.000
_cell.angle_alpha   90.00
_cell.angle_beta   90.00
_cell.angle_gamma   90.00
#
_symmetry.space_group_name_H-M   'P 1'
#
loop_
_entity.id
_entity.type
_entity.pdbx_description
1 polymer ?
#
loop_
_entity_poly.entity_id
_entity_poly.type
_entity_poly.pdbx_seq_one_letter_code
_entity_poly.pdbx_strand_id
1 'polypeptide(L)'
;MRRGVAAALLPLLACLCAMLPPLAARAQSPGAVPPALRGAWFSGECAAPDAMLQLTARAAARLPEGGPARLVRFISVQPQGEWLVGTGGGPEAPRLMLRGEAQALQTAEPDGKLRDDRLPGNTPLADWRRCPAPPPAFAFRHGEGIAMLGTLETLEAGCAPPAGGVPACVDALLAAGDVSADRLLSVAELARLLRGMAWILAAAEDATPERLLMAGGGGLVVGVVTARLLMDSLDYDGDHRLSAAELAQDRGTLSAGGGAAAGTPVSLEGAQDAVALLRGLVGGLLLGP
;
A
#
# COMPACT_ATOMS: atom_id res chain seq x y z
N MET A 1 -15.15 27.92 17.72
CA MET A 1 -15.37 26.49 18.04
C MET A 1 -14.88 25.58 16.89
N ARG A 2 -13.58 25.63 16.50
CA ARG A 2 -13.04 24.94 15.30
C ARG A 2 -11.69 24.22 15.49
N ARG A 3 -11.23 23.96 16.73
CA ARG A 3 -9.86 23.47 17.00
C ARG A 3 -9.73 22.00 17.46
N GLY A 4 -10.78 21.17 17.33
CA GLY A 4 -10.84 19.86 18.01
C GLY A 4 -10.51 18.61 17.19
N VAL A 5 -10.41 18.68 15.85
CA VAL A 5 -10.45 17.48 14.99
C VAL A 5 -9.05 17.00 14.54
N ALA A 6 -8.02 17.85 14.57
CA ALA A 6 -6.69 17.52 14.04
C ALA A 6 -5.84 16.59 14.93
N ALA A 7 -6.16 16.44 16.22
CA ALA A 7 -5.26 15.80 17.20
C ALA A 7 -5.28 14.25 17.22
N ALA A 8 -6.25 13.60 16.57
CA ALA A 8 -6.41 12.15 16.62
C ALA A 8 -5.81 11.38 15.43
N LEU A 9 -5.45 12.07 14.34
CA LEU A 9 -4.87 11.44 13.14
C LEU A 9 -3.33 11.39 13.16
N LEU A 10 -2.67 12.31 13.88
CA LEU A 10 -1.20 12.32 14.02
C LEU A 10 -0.58 11.07 14.68
N PRO A 11 -1.15 10.46 15.75
CA PRO A 11 -0.53 9.29 16.38
C PRO A 11 -0.62 8.02 15.51
N LEU A 12 -1.54 7.95 14.54
CA LEU A 12 -1.64 6.78 13.65
C LEU A 12 -0.52 6.77 12.59
N LEU A 13 -0.17 7.95 12.04
CA LEU A 13 0.96 8.05 11.11
C LEU A 13 2.33 7.97 11.82
N ALA A 14 2.45 8.51 13.04
CA ALA A 14 3.69 8.40 13.81
C ALA A 14 3.97 6.97 14.31
N CYS A 15 2.92 6.19 14.62
CA CYS A 15 3.07 4.81 15.08
C CYS A 15 3.48 3.85 13.95
N LEU A 16 3.08 4.13 12.70
CA LEU A 16 3.47 3.32 11.54
C LEU A 16 4.99 3.36 11.26
N CYS A 17 5.66 4.48 11.54
CA CYS A 17 7.11 4.60 11.36
C CYS A 17 7.92 4.06 12.55
N ALA A 18 7.36 4.09 13.77
CA ALA A 18 8.09 3.72 14.99
C ALA A 18 8.10 2.20 15.31
N MET A 19 7.27 1.40 14.65
CA MET A 19 7.18 -0.06 14.89
C MET A 19 8.07 -0.91 13.98
N LEU A 20 8.95 -0.31 13.16
CA LEU A 20 9.92 -1.06 12.38
C LEU A 20 11.16 -1.33 13.26
N PRO A 21 11.36 -2.56 13.79
CA PRO A 21 12.60 -2.88 14.49
C PRO A 21 13.79 -2.68 13.55
N PRO A 22 14.96 -2.27 14.06
CA PRO A 22 16.19 -2.23 13.28
C PRO A 22 16.58 -3.68 12.93
N LEU A 23 16.05 -4.18 11.82
CA LEU A 23 16.51 -5.41 11.22
C LEU A 23 17.93 -5.15 10.73
N ALA A 24 18.91 -5.71 11.44
CA ALA A 24 20.28 -5.83 10.96
C ALA A 24 20.27 -6.68 9.68
N ALA A 25 20.02 -6.03 8.54
CA ALA A 25 19.93 -6.67 7.25
C ALA A 25 21.34 -7.01 6.77
N ARG A 26 21.62 -8.31 6.60
CA ARG A 26 22.65 -8.74 5.67
C ARG A 26 22.29 -8.17 4.31
N ALA A 27 23.19 -7.35 3.75
CA ALA A 27 23.05 -6.66 2.47
C ALA A 27 23.12 -7.63 1.27
N GLN A 28 22.24 -8.62 1.22
CA GLN A 28 21.84 -9.17 -0.06
C GLN A 28 20.80 -8.21 -0.61
N SER A 29 21.14 -7.51 -1.69
CA SER A 29 20.16 -6.72 -2.43
C SER A 29 18.97 -7.63 -2.69
N PRO A 30 17.79 -7.35 -2.11
CA PRO A 30 16.62 -8.15 -2.36
C PRO A 30 16.41 -8.11 -3.87
N GLY A 31 16.51 -9.26 -4.53
CA GLY A 31 16.27 -9.33 -5.96
C GLY A 31 14.89 -8.74 -6.28
N ALA A 32 14.69 -8.37 -7.53
CA ALA A 32 13.42 -7.88 -8.02
C ALA A 32 12.93 -8.79 -9.14
N VAL A 33 11.61 -8.85 -9.33
CA VAL A 33 11.02 -9.49 -10.51
C VAL A 33 11.56 -8.77 -11.77
N PRO A 34 12.09 -9.49 -12.78
CA PRO A 34 12.59 -8.87 -14.01
C PRO A 34 11.52 -8.07 -14.74
N PRO A 35 11.84 -6.93 -15.38
CA PRO A 35 10.87 -6.08 -16.08
C PRO A 35 10.00 -6.84 -17.11
N ALA A 36 10.56 -7.82 -17.80
CA ALA A 36 9.83 -8.64 -18.77
C ALA A 36 8.63 -9.40 -18.17
N LEU A 37 8.71 -9.75 -16.88
CA LEU A 37 7.66 -10.48 -16.16
C LEU A 37 6.67 -9.55 -15.44
N ARG A 38 6.92 -8.23 -15.37
CA ARG A 38 6.06 -7.28 -14.64
C ARG A 38 4.81 -6.92 -15.45
N GLY A 39 3.79 -6.41 -14.77
CA GLY A 39 2.52 -5.97 -15.33
C GLY A 39 1.39 -6.99 -15.14
N ALA A 40 0.31 -6.78 -15.88
CA ALA A 40 -0.87 -7.62 -15.81
C ALA A 40 -0.71 -8.89 -16.67
N TRP A 41 -1.20 -9.99 -16.11
CA TRP A 41 -1.24 -11.33 -16.66
C TRP A 41 -2.62 -11.92 -16.42
N PHE A 42 -3.13 -12.74 -17.33
CA PHE A 42 -4.49 -13.28 -17.26
C PHE A 42 -4.47 -14.80 -17.47
N SER A 43 -5.30 -15.51 -16.70
CA SER A 43 -5.59 -16.92 -16.95
C SER A 43 -6.90 -17.04 -17.75
N GLY A 44 -7.05 -18.13 -18.50
CA GLY A 44 -8.19 -18.33 -19.40
C GLY A 44 -8.07 -17.53 -20.70
N GLU A 45 -9.21 -17.12 -21.27
CA GLU A 45 -9.27 -16.35 -22.51
C GLU A 45 -9.34 -14.85 -22.25
N CYS A 46 -8.74 -14.03 -23.10
CA CYS A 46 -8.76 -12.56 -22.90
C CYS A 46 -10.17 -11.95 -22.96
N ALA A 47 -11.14 -12.60 -23.61
CA ALA A 47 -12.52 -12.13 -23.65
C ALA A 47 -13.27 -12.38 -22.32
N ALA A 48 -12.86 -13.41 -21.57
CA ALA A 48 -13.47 -13.84 -20.32
C ALA A 48 -12.40 -14.52 -19.44
N PRO A 49 -11.49 -13.73 -18.82
CA PRO A 49 -10.41 -14.31 -18.02
C PRO A 49 -10.93 -14.82 -16.67
N ASP A 50 -10.49 -15.99 -16.25
CA ASP A 50 -10.86 -16.57 -14.96
C ASP A 50 -10.18 -15.86 -13.78
N ALA A 51 -9.01 -15.27 -14.03
CA ALA A 51 -8.24 -14.53 -13.05
C ALA A 51 -7.26 -13.56 -13.71
N MET A 52 -6.83 -12.58 -12.92
CA MET A 52 -5.72 -11.69 -13.24
C MET A 52 -4.62 -11.81 -12.19
N LEU A 53 -3.37 -11.78 -12.63
CA LEU A 53 -2.19 -11.64 -11.80
C LEU A 53 -1.49 -10.33 -12.17
N GLN A 54 -1.40 -9.42 -11.22
CA GLN A 54 -0.58 -8.21 -11.35
C GLN A 54 0.77 -8.46 -10.68
N LEU A 55 1.86 -8.43 -11.47
CA LEU A 55 3.23 -8.51 -10.97
C LEU A 55 3.91 -7.13 -10.99
N THR A 56 4.52 -6.75 -9.88
CA THR A 56 5.39 -5.58 -9.78
C THR A 56 6.83 -6.01 -9.48
N ALA A 57 7.73 -5.09 -9.13
CA ALA A 57 9.11 -5.48 -8.83
C ALA A 57 9.20 -6.29 -7.52
N ARG A 58 8.29 -6.02 -6.57
CA ARG A 58 8.30 -6.50 -5.19
C ARG A 58 6.95 -7.02 -4.72
N ALA A 59 5.97 -7.19 -5.58
CA ALA A 59 4.69 -7.78 -5.20
C ALA A 59 4.02 -8.59 -6.33
N ALA A 60 3.09 -9.44 -5.90
CA ALA A 60 2.18 -10.18 -6.76
C ALA A 60 0.77 -10.11 -6.19
N ALA A 61 -0.17 -9.56 -6.94
CA ALA A 61 -1.59 -9.55 -6.59
C ALA A 61 -2.37 -10.50 -7.51
N ARG A 62 -2.90 -11.58 -6.96
CA ARG A 62 -3.79 -12.51 -7.67
C ARG A 62 -5.24 -12.12 -7.40
N LEU A 63 -6.01 -11.98 -8.46
CA LEU A 63 -7.37 -11.46 -8.47
C LEU A 63 -8.23 -12.41 -9.30
N PRO A 64 -8.78 -13.47 -8.69
CA PRO A 64 -9.68 -14.37 -9.42
C PRO A 64 -11.01 -13.65 -9.72
N GLU A 65 -11.69 -14.07 -10.78
CA GLU A 65 -13.04 -13.58 -11.09
C GLU A 65 -14.01 -13.94 -9.95
N GLY A 66 -13.88 -15.15 -9.42
CA GLY A 66 -14.56 -15.63 -8.21
C GLY A 66 -13.57 -16.13 -7.16
N GLY A 67 -13.74 -15.66 -5.92
CA GLY A 67 -12.89 -16.03 -4.78
C GLY A 67 -12.07 -14.88 -4.22
N PRO A 68 -11.31 -15.12 -3.14
CA PRO A 68 -10.55 -14.07 -2.47
C PRO A 68 -9.39 -13.58 -3.35
N ALA A 69 -9.13 -12.26 -3.30
CA ALA A 69 -7.85 -11.74 -3.77
C ALA A 69 -6.73 -12.25 -2.87
N ARG A 70 -5.50 -12.19 -3.38
CA ARG A 70 -4.30 -12.48 -2.59
C ARG A 70 -3.20 -11.53 -2.99
N LEU A 71 -2.61 -10.82 -2.03
CA LEU A 71 -1.44 -9.98 -2.25
C LEU A 71 -0.23 -10.53 -1.50
N VAL A 72 0.81 -10.90 -2.25
CA VAL A 72 2.12 -11.27 -1.70
C VAL A 72 3.10 -10.12 -1.90
N ARG A 73 3.67 -9.63 -0.79
CA ARG A 73 4.71 -8.59 -0.74
C ARG A 73 6.08 -9.25 -0.57
N PHE A 74 6.90 -9.25 -1.62
CA PHE A 74 8.21 -9.91 -1.62
C PHE A 74 9.25 -9.17 -0.76
N ILE A 75 9.72 -9.87 0.28
CA ILE A 75 10.88 -9.46 1.07
C ILE A 75 12.19 -9.86 0.39
N SER A 76 12.17 -10.94 -0.41
CA SER A 76 13.29 -11.37 -1.24
C SER A 76 12.78 -12.00 -2.53
N VAL A 77 13.60 -11.92 -3.58
CA VAL A 77 13.38 -12.61 -4.85
C VAL A 77 14.72 -13.20 -5.27
N GLN A 78 14.77 -14.51 -5.49
CA GLN A 78 16.03 -15.22 -5.78
C GLN A 78 15.87 -16.20 -6.94
N PRO A 79 16.87 -16.37 -7.81
CA PRO A 79 16.86 -17.41 -8.82
C PRO A 79 17.08 -18.79 -8.17
N GLN A 80 16.33 -19.79 -8.63
CA GLN A 80 16.46 -21.19 -8.22
C GLN A 80 16.18 -22.10 -9.42
N GLY A 81 17.26 -22.53 -10.09
CA GLY A 81 17.15 -23.25 -11.36
C GLY A 81 16.53 -22.37 -12.44
N GLU A 82 15.46 -22.86 -13.06
CA GLU A 82 14.67 -22.11 -14.06
C GLU A 82 13.63 -21.16 -13.45
N TRP A 83 13.45 -21.21 -12.13
CA TRP A 83 12.45 -20.44 -11.42
C TRP A 83 13.06 -19.20 -10.77
N LEU A 84 12.26 -18.15 -10.71
CA LEU A 84 12.46 -17.04 -9.80
C LEU A 84 11.52 -17.22 -8.60
N VAL A 85 12.07 -17.30 -7.40
CA VAL A 85 11.29 -17.52 -6.17
C VAL A 85 11.19 -16.21 -5.41
N GLY A 86 9.98 -15.64 -5.39
CA GLY A 86 9.63 -14.52 -4.52
C GLY A 86 9.12 -15.05 -3.17
N THR A 87 9.75 -14.63 -2.08
CA THR A 87 9.32 -14.97 -0.72
C THR A 87 8.68 -13.76 -0.08
N GLY A 88 7.46 -13.94 0.43
CA GLY A 88 6.69 -12.93 1.15
C GLY A 88 7.09 -12.79 2.61
N GLY A 89 6.69 -11.68 3.23
CA GLY A 89 6.78 -11.50 4.69
C GLY A 89 5.64 -12.21 5.44
N GLY A 90 5.72 -12.22 6.77
CA GLY A 90 4.67 -12.76 7.65
C GLY A 90 4.97 -14.16 8.21
N PRO A 91 4.08 -14.69 9.07
CA PRO A 91 4.32 -15.93 9.81
C PRO A 91 4.41 -17.17 8.91
N GLU A 92 3.69 -17.18 7.79
CA GLU A 92 3.72 -18.28 6.81
C GLU A 92 4.76 -18.08 5.70
N ALA A 93 5.31 -16.86 5.57
CA ALA A 93 6.28 -16.46 4.53
C ALA A 93 5.96 -17.04 3.14
N PRO A 94 4.80 -16.68 2.54
CA PRO A 94 4.31 -17.32 1.32
C PRO A 94 5.32 -17.23 0.18
N ARG A 95 5.49 -18.32 -0.58
CA ARG A 95 6.40 -18.37 -1.73
C ARG A 95 5.61 -18.37 -3.03
N LEU A 96 6.02 -17.53 -3.97
CA LEU A 96 5.54 -17.55 -5.34
C LEU A 96 6.73 -17.82 -6.27
N MET A 97 6.66 -18.92 -7.00
CA MET A 97 7.63 -19.26 -8.03
C MET A 97 7.14 -18.73 -9.37
N LEU A 98 8.02 -18.09 -10.13
CA LEU A 98 7.75 -17.48 -11.44
C LEU A 98 8.72 -18.04 -12.47
N ARG A 99 8.24 -18.50 -13.63
CA ARG A 99 9.07 -18.75 -14.82
C ARG A 99 8.32 -18.32 -16.06
N GLY A 100 9.01 -17.79 -17.05
CA GLY A 100 8.34 -17.37 -18.28
C GLY A 100 9.13 -16.34 -19.06
N GLU A 101 8.47 -15.79 -20.06
CA GLU A 101 9.00 -14.83 -21.01
C GLU A 101 8.03 -13.64 -21.15
N ALA A 102 8.20 -12.81 -22.18
CA ALA A 102 7.39 -11.60 -22.36
C ALA A 102 5.88 -11.85 -22.54
N GLN A 103 5.49 -13.01 -23.09
CA GLN A 103 4.11 -13.32 -23.50
C GLN A 103 3.45 -14.47 -22.75
N ALA A 104 4.24 -15.30 -22.06
CA ALA A 104 3.75 -16.44 -21.29
C ALA A 104 4.44 -16.48 -19.93
N LEU A 105 3.66 -16.68 -18.88
CA LEU A 105 4.14 -16.79 -17.51
C LEU A 105 3.53 -18.02 -16.88
N GLN A 106 4.33 -18.78 -16.15
CA GLN A 106 3.87 -19.84 -15.27
C GLN A 106 4.21 -19.50 -13.84
N THR A 107 3.28 -19.79 -12.94
CA THR A 107 3.49 -19.63 -11.51
C THR A 107 3.19 -20.91 -10.74
N ALA A 108 3.86 -21.08 -9.62
CA ALA A 108 3.54 -22.10 -8.63
C ALA A 108 3.53 -21.45 -7.23
N GLU A 109 2.58 -21.83 -6.37
CA GLU A 109 2.48 -21.37 -4.98
C GLU A 109 2.67 -22.57 -4.04
N PRO A 110 3.93 -22.92 -3.69
CA PRO A 110 4.20 -24.10 -2.88
C PRO A 110 3.72 -23.94 -1.44
N ASP A 111 3.36 -25.07 -0.82
CA ASP A 111 3.05 -25.12 0.61
C ASP A 111 4.22 -24.55 1.44
N GLY A 112 3.94 -23.74 2.46
CA GLY A 112 4.97 -23.08 3.29
C GLY A 112 5.94 -24.06 3.98
N LYS A 113 5.55 -25.32 4.17
CA LYS A 113 6.36 -26.37 4.80
C LYS A 113 7.17 -27.19 3.79
N LEU A 114 6.97 -26.98 2.48
CA LEU A 114 7.76 -27.67 1.46
C LEU A 114 9.22 -27.21 1.56
N ARG A 115 10.16 -28.15 1.63
CA ARG A 115 11.59 -27.82 1.69
C ARG A 115 12.07 -27.17 0.39
N ASP A 116 12.98 -26.21 0.51
CA ASP A 116 13.50 -25.45 -0.64
C ASP A 116 14.16 -26.33 -1.71
N ASP A 117 14.88 -27.38 -1.30
CA ASP A 117 15.55 -28.34 -2.21
C ASP A 117 14.58 -29.23 -2.99
N ARG A 118 13.28 -29.17 -2.69
CA ARG A 118 12.23 -29.93 -3.36
C ARG A 118 11.30 -29.07 -4.20
N LEU A 119 11.55 -27.77 -4.33
CA LEU A 119 10.72 -26.87 -5.13
C LEU A 119 10.84 -27.19 -6.64
N PRO A 120 9.73 -27.12 -7.42
CA PRO A 120 8.37 -26.81 -7.01
C PRO A 120 7.60 -28.01 -6.42
N GLY A 121 8.16 -29.22 -6.46
CA GLY A 121 7.53 -30.44 -5.95
C GLY A 121 6.31 -30.82 -6.78
N ASN A 122 5.21 -31.17 -6.10
CA ASN A 122 3.92 -31.47 -6.73
C ASN A 122 2.98 -30.24 -6.76
N THR A 123 3.53 -29.04 -6.60
CA THR A 123 2.72 -27.81 -6.57
C THR A 123 2.05 -27.59 -7.93
N PRO A 124 0.72 -27.39 -7.98
CA PRO A 124 0.02 -27.09 -9.22
C PRO A 124 0.59 -25.84 -9.90
N LEU A 125 0.73 -25.91 -11.22
CA LEU A 125 1.13 -24.77 -12.04
C LEU A 125 -0.12 -23.99 -12.49
N ALA A 126 0.01 -22.68 -12.52
CA ALA A 126 -0.96 -21.78 -13.14
C ALA A 126 -0.32 -21.13 -14.37
N ASP A 127 -1.01 -21.20 -15.51
CA ASP A 127 -0.60 -20.60 -16.77
C ASP A 127 -1.24 -19.22 -16.95
N TRP A 128 -0.42 -18.26 -17.39
CA TRP A 128 -0.85 -16.89 -17.60
C TRP A 128 -0.36 -16.36 -18.96
N ARG A 129 -1.15 -15.44 -19.52
CA ARG A 129 -0.86 -14.76 -20.79
C ARG A 129 -1.04 -13.26 -20.69
N ARG A 130 -0.40 -12.53 -21.59
CA ARG A 130 -0.73 -11.13 -21.85
C ARG A 130 -2.04 -11.04 -22.62
N CYS A 131 -2.81 -9.99 -22.37
CA CYS A 131 -3.93 -9.59 -23.23
C CYS A 131 -3.61 -8.25 -23.91
N PRO A 132 -4.03 -8.03 -25.17
CA PRO A 132 -3.76 -6.76 -25.88
C PRO A 132 -4.29 -5.53 -25.13
N ALA A 133 -5.41 -5.70 -24.43
CA ALA A 133 -5.95 -4.74 -23.48
C ALA A 133 -6.45 -5.48 -22.22
N PRO A 134 -6.37 -4.86 -21.03
CA PRO A 134 -6.99 -5.40 -19.83
C PRO A 134 -8.51 -5.53 -20.03
N PRO A 135 -9.11 -6.68 -19.69
CA PRO A 135 -10.56 -6.85 -19.80
C PRO A 135 -11.31 -5.81 -18.94
N PRO A 136 -12.35 -5.13 -19.49
CA PRO A 136 -12.97 -3.98 -18.83
C PRO A 136 -13.48 -4.25 -17.41
N ALA A 137 -13.99 -5.46 -17.17
CA ALA A 137 -14.49 -5.87 -15.85
C ALA A 137 -13.39 -5.89 -14.77
N PHE A 138 -12.15 -6.23 -15.14
CA PHE A 138 -11.01 -6.18 -14.23
C PHE A 138 -10.46 -4.76 -14.09
N ALA A 139 -10.34 -4.03 -15.21
CA ALA A 139 -9.88 -2.64 -15.19
C ALA A 139 -10.78 -1.75 -14.33
N PHE A 140 -12.10 -1.89 -14.44
CA PHE A 140 -13.07 -1.12 -13.65
C PHE A 140 -12.99 -1.46 -12.15
N ARG A 141 -12.89 -2.75 -11.79
CA ARG A 141 -12.88 -3.19 -10.38
C ARG A 141 -11.56 -2.97 -9.66
N HIS A 142 -10.44 -3.07 -10.37
CA HIS A 142 -9.11 -3.16 -9.74
C HIS A 142 -8.12 -2.10 -10.24
N GLY A 143 -8.48 -1.27 -11.23
CA GLY A 143 -7.56 -0.33 -11.87
C GLY A 143 -6.88 0.64 -10.90
N GLU A 144 -7.64 1.25 -9.98
CA GLU A 144 -7.07 2.16 -8.97
C GLU A 144 -6.09 1.42 -8.02
N GLY A 145 -6.47 0.23 -7.55
CA GLY A 145 -5.64 -0.56 -6.64
C GLY A 145 -4.36 -1.09 -7.28
N ILE A 146 -4.44 -1.53 -8.54
CA ILE A 146 -3.27 -1.96 -9.34
C ILE A 146 -2.30 -0.81 -9.57
N ALA A 147 -2.82 0.38 -9.93
CA ALA A 147 -1.99 1.56 -10.10
C ALA A 147 -1.27 1.90 -8.78
N MET A 148 -2.00 1.84 -7.66
CA MET A 148 -1.43 2.10 -6.34
C MET A 148 -0.35 1.08 -5.94
N LEU A 149 -0.43 -0.18 -6.39
CA LEU A 149 0.57 -1.18 -6.03
C LEU A 149 1.98 -0.81 -6.54
N GLY A 150 2.08 -0.32 -7.77
CA GLY A 150 3.34 0.19 -8.31
C GLY A 150 3.80 1.46 -7.59
N THR A 151 2.85 2.38 -7.34
CA THR A 151 3.08 3.60 -6.56
C THR A 151 3.63 3.32 -5.17
N LEU A 152 3.11 2.28 -4.49
CA LEU A 152 3.56 1.90 -3.15
C LEU A 152 5.04 1.51 -3.13
N GLU A 153 5.54 0.83 -4.16
CA GLU A 153 6.97 0.50 -4.25
C GLU A 153 7.84 1.75 -4.41
N THR A 154 7.37 2.75 -5.14
CA THR A 154 8.04 4.06 -5.24
C THR A 154 8.04 4.80 -3.91
N LEU A 155 6.91 4.81 -3.21
CA LEU A 155 6.79 5.39 -1.87
C LEU A 155 7.74 4.69 -0.90
N GLU A 156 7.78 3.37 -0.87
CA GLU A 156 8.68 2.61 -0.02
C GLU A 156 10.15 2.91 -0.32
N ALA A 157 10.53 3.00 -1.60
CA ALA A 157 11.89 3.37 -1.98
C ALA A 157 12.28 4.78 -1.52
N GLY A 158 11.36 5.74 -1.58
CA GLY A 158 11.60 7.12 -1.13
C GLY A 158 11.52 7.32 0.38
N CYS A 159 10.71 6.52 1.08
CA CYS A 159 10.44 6.66 2.51
C CYS A 159 11.29 5.73 3.39
N ALA A 160 11.78 4.60 2.86
CA ALA A 160 12.55 3.65 3.65
C ALA A 160 14.06 3.98 3.67
N PRO A 161 14.73 3.91 4.83
CA PRO A 161 16.19 3.94 4.89
C PRO A 161 16.83 2.76 4.13
N PRO A 162 18.11 2.86 3.71
CA PRO A 162 19.03 3.99 3.89
C PRO A 162 18.95 5.04 2.77
N ALA A 163 18.27 4.72 1.67
CA ALA A 163 18.20 5.60 0.49
C ALA A 163 17.15 6.72 0.64
N GLY A 164 16.13 6.48 1.46
CA GLY A 164 15.04 7.43 1.69
C GLY A 164 15.27 8.40 2.84
N GLY A 165 14.43 9.43 2.89
CA GLY A 165 14.39 10.47 3.92
C GLY A 165 13.12 11.30 3.76
N VAL A 166 12.83 12.22 4.69
CA VAL A 166 11.58 13.02 4.63
C VAL A 166 11.40 13.72 3.27
N PRO A 167 12.41 14.41 2.70
CA PRO A 167 12.25 15.04 1.38
C PRO A 167 11.96 14.03 0.26
N ALA A 168 12.72 12.93 0.18
CA ALA A 168 12.53 11.91 -0.84
C ALA A 168 11.17 11.19 -0.72
N CYS A 169 10.68 11.02 0.51
CA CYS A 169 9.36 10.46 0.79
C CYS A 169 8.23 11.41 0.34
N VAL A 170 8.36 12.70 0.61
CA VAL A 170 7.41 13.73 0.15
C VAL A 170 7.41 13.83 -1.37
N ASP A 171 8.57 13.85 -2.01
CA ASP A 171 8.68 13.86 -3.48
C ASP A 171 8.03 12.62 -4.10
N ALA A 172 8.26 11.44 -3.50
CA ALA A 172 7.60 10.21 -3.94
C ALA A 172 6.08 10.27 -3.77
N LEU A 173 5.59 10.89 -2.69
CA LEU A 173 4.16 11.10 -2.44
C LEU A 173 3.51 12.06 -3.44
N LEU A 174 4.19 13.16 -3.78
CA LEU A 174 3.73 14.07 -4.82
C LEU A 174 3.73 13.37 -6.18
N ALA A 175 4.82 12.71 -6.56
CA ALA A 175 4.88 11.96 -7.82
C ALA A 175 3.83 10.85 -7.92
N ALA A 176 3.44 10.28 -6.79
CA ALA A 176 2.39 9.29 -6.67
C ALA A 176 0.97 9.85 -6.87
N GLY A 177 0.71 11.03 -6.29
CA GLY A 177 -0.62 11.58 -6.12
C GLY A 177 -1.00 12.70 -7.09
N ASP A 178 -0.02 13.50 -7.53
CA ASP A 178 -0.24 14.66 -8.39
C ASP A 178 -0.55 14.22 -9.82
N VAL A 179 -1.85 14.09 -10.10
CA VAL A 179 -2.38 13.75 -11.41
C VAL A 179 -2.43 15.00 -12.29
N SER A 180 -2.59 16.17 -11.67
CA SER A 180 -2.69 17.45 -12.37
C SER A 180 -1.34 18.00 -12.86
N ALA A 181 -0.23 17.44 -12.38
CA ALA A 181 1.15 17.84 -12.65
C ALA A 181 1.50 19.27 -12.19
N ASP A 182 0.84 19.80 -11.16
CA ASP A 182 1.11 21.12 -10.60
C ASP A 182 2.02 21.11 -9.36
N ARG A 183 2.49 19.92 -8.96
CA ARG A 183 3.33 19.61 -7.79
C ARG A 183 2.64 19.87 -6.46
N LEU A 184 1.32 19.89 -6.45
CA LEU A 184 0.50 19.98 -5.24
C LEU A 184 -0.42 18.75 -5.16
N LEU A 185 -0.99 18.50 -3.99
CA LEU A 185 -2.04 17.49 -3.83
C LEU A 185 -3.36 18.15 -3.48
N SER A 186 -4.36 17.98 -4.34
CA SER A 186 -5.73 18.32 -4.02
C SER A 186 -6.41 17.26 -3.15
N VAL A 187 -7.57 17.58 -2.58
CA VAL A 187 -8.42 16.61 -1.86
C VAL A 187 -8.77 15.41 -2.75
N ALA A 188 -8.98 15.61 -4.05
CA ALA A 188 -9.34 14.53 -4.96
C ALA A 188 -8.19 13.54 -5.17
N GLU A 189 -6.97 14.06 -5.29
CA GLU A 189 -5.74 13.27 -5.44
C GLU A 189 -5.39 12.51 -4.17
N LEU A 190 -5.50 13.16 -3.01
CA LEU A 190 -5.39 12.50 -1.71
C LEU A 190 -6.42 11.37 -1.56
N ALA A 191 -7.69 11.63 -1.91
CA ALA A 191 -8.74 10.62 -1.83
C ALA A 191 -8.45 9.42 -2.75
N ARG A 192 -7.88 9.65 -3.93
CA ARG A 192 -7.45 8.59 -4.85
C ARG A 192 -6.35 7.72 -4.23
N LEU A 193 -5.31 8.34 -3.64
CA LEU A 193 -4.24 7.61 -2.95
C LEU A 193 -4.79 6.74 -1.80
N LEU A 194 -5.71 7.31 -1.00
CA LEU A 194 -6.34 6.62 0.13
C LEU A 194 -7.19 5.42 -0.32
N ARG A 195 -7.96 5.56 -1.40
CA ARG A 195 -8.72 4.43 -1.99
C ARG A 195 -7.81 3.32 -2.49
N GLY A 196 -6.76 3.68 -3.22
CA GLY A 196 -5.76 2.72 -3.68
C GLY A 196 -5.13 1.97 -2.51
N MET A 197 -4.80 2.66 -1.42
CA MET A 197 -4.24 2.05 -0.22
C MET A 197 -5.24 1.11 0.48
N ALA A 198 -6.51 1.53 0.60
CA ALA A 198 -7.57 0.69 1.16
C ALA A 198 -7.73 -0.62 0.37
N TRP A 199 -7.63 -0.55 -0.97
CA TRP A 199 -7.63 -1.73 -1.82
C TRP A 199 -6.43 -2.66 -1.55
N ILE A 200 -5.22 -2.10 -1.39
CA ILE A 200 -4.00 -2.87 -1.08
C ILE A 200 -4.15 -3.61 0.26
N LEU A 201 -4.65 -2.92 1.28
CA LEU A 201 -4.90 -3.51 2.61
C LEU A 201 -5.91 -4.65 2.52
N ALA A 202 -7.04 -4.44 1.82
CA ALA A 202 -8.04 -5.49 1.63
C ALA A 202 -7.47 -6.70 0.86
N ALA A 203 -6.67 -6.48 -0.18
CA ALA A 203 -6.03 -7.56 -0.93
C ALA A 203 -4.97 -8.32 -0.10
N ALA A 204 -4.31 -7.66 0.86
CA ALA A 204 -3.37 -8.29 1.79
C ALA A 204 -4.06 -9.16 2.86
N GLU A 205 -5.34 -8.90 3.13
CA GLU A 205 -6.18 -9.65 4.08
C GLU A 205 -7.02 -10.75 3.39
N ASP A 206 -6.64 -11.14 2.19
CA ASP A 206 -7.35 -12.12 1.36
C ASP A 206 -8.85 -11.82 1.18
N ALA A 207 -9.20 -10.54 0.97
CA ALA A 207 -10.59 -10.10 0.89
C ALA A 207 -11.37 -10.76 -0.27
N THR A 208 -12.63 -11.09 -0.02
CA THR A 208 -13.58 -11.56 -1.06
C THR A 208 -13.87 -10.44 -2.08
N PRO A 209 -14.43 -10.77 -3.25
CA PRO A 209 -14.76 -9.76 -4.27
C PRO A 209 -15.70 -8.66 -3.74
N GLU A 210 -16.64 -9.01 -2.87
CA GLU A 210 -17.57 -8.07 -2.24
C GLU A 210 -16.84 -7.14 -1.28
N ARG A 211 -15.92 -7.67 -0.47
CA ARG A 211 -15.11 -6.87 0.46
C ARG A 211 -14.14 -5.94 -0.29
N LEU A 212 -13.53 -6.40 -1.38
CA LEU A 212 -12.71 -5.55 -2.24
C LEU A 212 -13.54 -4.44 -2.90
N LEU A 213 -14.74 -4.77 -3.39
CA LEU A 213 -15.65 -3.79 -3.95
C LEU A 213 -16.08 -2.76 -2.89
N MET A 214 -16.33 -3.18 -1.65
CA MET A 214 -16.58 -2.27 -0.52
C MET A 214 -15.35 -1.44 -0.17
N ALA A 215 -14.13 -2.00 -0.22
CA ALA A 215 -12.90 -1.26 0.01
C ALA A 215 -12.67 -0.18 -1.06
N GLY A 216 -12.99 -0.49 -2.33
CA GLY A 216 -12.94 0.49 -3.43
C GLY A 216 -14.07 1.52 -3.36
N GLY A 217 -15.32 1.05 -3.30
CA GLY A 217 -16.54 1.87 -3.34
C GLY A 217 -16.86 2.60 -2.03
N GLY A 218 -16.84 1.89 -0.89
CA GLY A 218 -16.91 2.50 0.44
C GLY A 218 -15.69 3.37 0.75
N GLY A 219 -14.53 3.02 0.18
CA GLY A 219 -13.35 3.86 0.15
C GLY A 219 -13.56 5.23 -0.53
N LEU A 220 -14.56 5.39 -1.41
CA LEU A 220 -14.87 6.71 -2.00
C LEU A 220 -15.28 7.71 -0.93
N VAL A 221 -16.25 7.37 -0.08
CA VAL A 221 -16.75 8.29 0.95
C VAL A 221 -15.70 8.47 2.04
N VAL A 222 -15.19 7.36 2.58
CA VAL A 222 -14.18 7.40 3.66
C VAL A 222 -12.91 8.10 3.17
N GLY A 223 -12.43 7.79 1.98
CA GLY A 223 -11.24 8.41 1.39
C GLY A 223 -11.40 9.91 1.17
N VAL A 224 -12.56 10.39 0.71
CA VAL A 224 -12.81 11.83 0.57
C VAL A 224 -12.88 12.53 1.92
N VAL A 225 -13.56 11.94 2.91
CA VAL A 225 -13.64 12.51 4.27
C VAL A 225 -12.25 12.59 4.88
N THR A 226 -11.47 11.50 4.84
CA THR A 226 -10.10 11.47 5.36
C THR A 226 -9.21 12.45 4.61
N ALA A 227 -9.31 12.55 3.27
CA ALA A 227 -8.55 13.52 2.49
C ALA A 227 -8.84 14.97 2.89
N ARG A 228 -10.12 15.30 3.14
CA ARG A 228 -10.49 16.64 3.64
C ARG A 228 -9.94 16.91 5.03
N LEU A 229 -10.01 15.93 5.93
CA LEU A 229 -9.45 16.08 7.27
C LEU A 229 -7.94 16.27 7.24
N LEU A 230 -7.24 15.57 6.34
CA LEU A 230 -5.80 15.77 6.11
C LEU A 230 -5.52 17.16 5.56
N MET A 231 -6.27 17.59 4.54
CA MET A 231 -6.17 18.93 3.94
C MET A 231 -6.35 20.01 5.01
N ASP A 232 -7.46 20.00 5.74
CA ASP A 232 -7.76 20.98 6.80
C ASP A 232 -6.72 21.01 7.92
N SER A 233 -5.91 19.95 8.07
CA SER A 233 -4.87 19.85 9.09
C SER A 233 -3.46 20.27 8.63
N LEU A 234 -3.19 20.23 7.32
CA LEU A 234 -1.85 20.43 6.76
C LEU A 234 -1.77 21.64 5.81
N ASP A 235 -2.90 22.13 5.29
CA ASP A 235 -3.03 23.32 4.45
C ASP A 235 -2.84 24.57 5.33
N TYR A 236 -1.59 25.01 5.47
CA TYR A 236 -1.20 26.08 6.38
C TYR A 236 -1.41 27.47 5.77
N ASP A 237 -1.41 27.57 4.43
CA ASP A 237 -1.65 28.83 3.72
C ASP A 237 -3.10 29.02 3.26
N GLY A 238 -3.92 27.96 3.31
CA GLY A 238 -5.36 27.98 3.05
C GLY A 238 -5.72 27.91 1.57
N ASP A 239 -4.82 27.42 0.70
CA ASP A 239 -5.03 27.33 -0.74
C ASP A 239 -5.80 26.07 -1.19
N HIS A 240 -6.17 25.21 -0.25
CA HIS A 240 -6.86 23.92 -0.45
C HIS A 240 -6.07 22.88 -1.24
N ARG A 241 -4.74 22.97 -1.18
CA ARG A 241 -3.80 22.03 -1.76
C ARG A 241 -2.67 21.78 -0.76
N LEU A 242 -1.98 20.66 -0.91
CA LEU A 242 -0.80 20.37 -0.09
C LEU A 242 0.46 20.44 -0.94
N SER A 243 1.33 21.38 -0.59
CA SER A 243 2.66 21.51 -1.15
C SER A 243 3.67 20.55 -0.50
N ALA A 244 4.84 20.39 -1.13
CA ALA A 244 5.95 19.65 -0.53
C ALA A 244 6.37 20.22 0.83
N ALA A 245 6.33 21.55 0.96
CA ALA A 245 6.73 22.25 2.18
C ALA A 245 5.79 21.90 3.34
N GLU A 246 4.48 21.94 3.10
CA GLU A 246 3.46 21.64 4.12
C GLU A 246 3.49 20.16 4.53
N LEU A 247 3.68 19.24 3.58
CA LEU A 247 3.84 17.81 3.86
C LEU A 247 5.11 17.53 4.69
N ALA A 248 6.16 18.33 4.52
CA ALA A 248 7.42 18.18 5.23
C ALA A 248 7.48 18.97 6.56
N GLN A 249 6.64 19.97 6.75
CA GLN A 249 6.74 20.98 7.82
C GLN A 249 6.89 20.36 9.21
N ASP A 250 6.08 19.35 9.53
CA ASP A 250 6.05 18.72 10.86
C ASP A 250 7.07 17.56 11.03
N ARG A 251 7.85 17.24 9.98
CA ARG A 251 8.73 16.06 9.93
C ARG A 251 10.18 16.35 9.55
N GLY A 252 10.40 17.31 8.66
CA GLY A 252 11.71 17.70 8.15
C GLY A 252 12.48 18.53 9.16
N THR A 253 11.75 19.28 9.98
CA THR A 253 12.25 19.89 11.20
C THR A 253 11.44 19.34 12.35
N LEU A 254 11.95 18.32 13.04
CA LEU A 254 11.78 18.37 14.50
C LEU A 254 12.40 19.70 14.87
N SER A 255 11.59 20.76 14.91
CA SER A 255 11.99 22.01 15.51
C SER A 255 12.65 21.60 16.81
N ALA A 256 13.89 22.01 17.02
CA ALA A 256 14.56 21.88 18.30
C ALA A 256 13.73 22.71 19.30
N GLY A 257 12.55 22.23 19.64
CA GLY A 257 11.70 22.75 20.67
C GLY A 257 12.45 22.42 21.93
N GLY A 258 13.42 23.25 22.28
CA GLY A 258 14.22 23.12 23.49
C GLY A 258 13.37 23.31 24.76
N GLY A 259 12.05 23.31 24.64
CA GLY A 259 11.11 23.82 25.61
C GLY A 259 11.33 25.31 25.86
N ALA A 260 10.39 25.94 26.56
CA ALA A 260 10.71 27.11 27.35
C ALA A 260 10.91 26.62 28.79
N ALA A 261 11.97 27.07 29.47
CA ALA A 261 12.20 26.73 30.88
C ALA A 261 11.03 27.15 31.80
N ALA A 262 10.19 28.09 31.34
CA ALA A 262 8.98 28.53 32.00
C ALA A 262 7.71 27.71 31.63
N GLY A 263 7.84 26.66 30.81
CA GLY A 263 6.71 25.82 30.42
C GLY A 263 6.24 24.95 31.57
N THR A 264 4.98 25.10 31.99
CA THR A 264 4.35 24.19 32.94
C THR A 264 3.73 23.00 32.20
N PRO A 265 3.96 21.75 32.64
CA PRO A 265 3.29 20.59 32.06
C PRO A 265 1.77 20.75 32.18
N VAL A 266 1.08 20.65 31.05
CA VAL A 266 -0.39 20.60 31.05
C VAL A 266 -0.78 19.17 31.39
N SER A 267 -1.69 18.96 32.36
CA SER A 267 -2.19 17.61 32.62
C SER A 267 -2.90 17.07 31.37
N LEU A 268 -2.41 15.93 30.88
CA LEU A 268 -2.92 15.24 29.69
C LEU A 268 -4.06 14.26 30.03
N GLU A 269 -4.49 14.19 31.30
CA GLU A 269 -5.54 13.26 31.75
C GLU A 269 -6.84 13.44 30.94
N GLY A 270 -7.25 14.69 30.67
CA GLY A 270 -8.42 14.98 29.82
C GLY A 270 -8.22 14.71 28.32
N ALA A 271 -6.98 14.67 27.83
CA ALA A 271 -6.70 14.38 26.42
C ALA A 271 -6.85 12.89 26.10
N GLN A 272 -6.51 12.01 27.06
CA GLN A 272 -6.68 10.56 26.91
C GLN A 272 -8.16 10.16 26.89
N ASP A 273 -8.99 10.80 27.72
CA ASP A 273 -10.44 10.60 27.72
C ASP A 273 -11.08 11.07 26.42
N ALA A 274 -10.61 12.19 25.85
CA ALA A 274 -11.08 12.67 24.56
C ALA A 274 -10.72 11.70 23.40
N VAL A 275 -9.53 11.09 23.44
CA VAL A 275 -9.10 10.07 22.47
C VAL A 275 -9.95 8.80 22.59
N ALA A 276 -10.25 8.36 23.82
CA ALA A 276 -11.12 7.21 24.04
C ALA A 276 -12.55 7.45 23.54
N LEU A 277 -13.09 8.66 23.75
CA LEU A 277 -14.43 9.05 23.31
C LEU A 277 -14.52 9.17 21.77
N LEU A 278 -13.50 9.72 21.13
CA LEU A 278 -13.36 9.73 19.66
C LEU A 278 -13.30 8.31 19.08
N ARG A 279 -12.52 7.43 19.70
CA ARG A 279 -12.43 6.01 19.28
C ARG A 279 -13.78 5.29 19.44
N GLY A 280 -14.52 5.58 20.51
CA GLY A 280 -15.88 5.07 20.73
C GLY A 280 -16.90 5.58 19.70
N LEU A 281 -16.85 6.87 19.34
CA LEU A 281 -17.72 7.46 18.32
C LEU A 281 -17.45 6.89 16.93
N VAL A 282 -16.17 6.75 16.57
CA VAL A 282 -15.77 6.12 15.30
C VAL A 282 -16.20 4.65 15.27
N GLY A 283 -16.01 3.91 16.37
CA GLY A 283 -16.49 2.54 16.49
C GLY A 283 -18.01 2.43 16.36
N GLY A 284 -18.76 3.33 16.99
CA GLY A 284 -20.22 3.35 16.93
C GLY A 284 -20.79 3.75 15.55
N LEU A 285 -20.10 4.64 14.84
CA LEU A 285 -20.48 5.04 13.46
C LEU A 285 -20.15 3.97 12.42
N LEU A 286 -19.13 3.14 12.65
CA LEU A 286 -18.69 2.11 11.70
C LEU A 286 -19.30 0.73 11.97
N LEU A 287 -19.76 0.46 13.20
CA LEU A 287 -20.27 -0.85 13.63
C LEU A 287 -21.70 -0.80 14.17
N GLY A 288 -22.41 0.31 14.00
CA GLY A 288 -23.84 0.39 14.27
C GLY A 288 -24.64 -0.41 13.22
N PRO A 289 -25.66 -1.18 13.62
CA PRO A 289 -26.53 -1.94 12.71
C PRO A 289 -27.34 -1.03 11.77
#